data_AF-A0A9Q3PTP6-F1
#
_entry.id   AF-A0A9Q3PTP6-F1
#
_cell.length_a   1.000
_cell.length_b   1.000
_cell.length_c   1.000
_cell.angle_alpha   90.00
_cell.angle_beta   90.00
_cell.angle_gamma   90.00
#
_symmetry.space_group_name_H-M   'P 1'
#
loop_
_entity.id
_entity.type
_entity.pdbx_description
1 polymer ?
#
loop_
_entity_poly.entity_id
_entity_poly.type
_entity_poly.pdbx_seq_one_letter_code
_entity_poly.pdbx_strand_id
1 'polypeptide(L)' 'MEAHLNLLSDTPQTLNSALKNPASEMRREDIQKELRSMEEPKVWDPVELNPAYKLTGRTWVFKPKKDDYGGIL' A
#
# COMPACT_ATOMS: atom_id res chain seq x y z
N MET A 1 -27.08 -2.07 3.41
CA MET A 1 -26.16 -1.28 4.26
C MET A 1 -25.08 -2.20 4.86
N GLU A 2 -24.59 -3.19 4.10
CA GLU A 2 -23.76 -4.30 4.63
C GLU A 2 -22.36 -4.33 3.99
N ALA A 3 -22.20 -3.82 2.77
CA ALA A 3 -20.94 -3.84 2.02
C ALA A 3 -19.81 -3.02 2.67
N HIS A 4 -20.14 -2.02 3.49
CA HIS A 4 -19.17 -1.12 4.10
C HIS A 4 -18.46 -1.74 5.32
N LEU A 5 -19.06 -2.76 5.95
CA LEU A 5 -18.50 -3.44 7.12
C LEU A 5 -17.50 -4.55 6.72
N ASN A 6 -17.75 -5.24 5.59
CA ASN A 6 -16.78 -6.19 4.99
C ASN A 6 -15.58 -5.51 4.32
N LEU A 7 -15.60 -4.19 4.14
CA LEU A 7 -14.50 -3.43 3.52
C LEU A 7 -13.27 -3.31 4.44
N LEU A 8 -13.49 -3.39 5.75
CA LEU A 8 -12.44 -3.24 6.78
C LEU A 8 -11.81 -4.57 7.21
N SER A 9 -12.48 -5.70 7.00
CA SER A 9 -12.02 -7.01 7.52
C SER A 9 -10.76 -7.52 6.83
N ASP A 10 -10.58 -7.27 5.53
CA ASP A 10 -9.44 -7.78 4.75
C ASP A 10 -8.30 -6.77 4.59
N THR A 11 -8.55 -5.52 4.99
CA THR A 11 -7.59 -4.42 4.86
C THR A 11 -6.75 -4.32 6.13
N PRO A 12 -5.43 -4.59 6.06
CA PRO A 12 -4.58 -4.45 7.23
C PRO A 12 -4.57 -2.99 7.67
N GLN A 13 -4.94 -2.75 8.93
CA GLN A 13 -4.94 -1.41 9.52
C GLN A 13 -3.56 -0.99 10.02
N THR A 14 -2.64 -1.95 10.16
CA THR A 14 -1.27 -1.73 10.65
C THR A 14 -0.25 -2.44 9.76
N LEU A 15 0.99 -1.97 9.76
CA LEU A 15 2.10 -2.64 9.09
C LEU A 15 2.24 -4.10 9.56
N ASN A 16 2.16 -4.34 10.86
CA ASN A 16 2.27 -5.69 11.41
C ASN A 16 1.15 -6.61 10.91
N SER A 17 -0.09 -6.12 10.81
CA SER A 17 -1.18 -6.90 10.20
C SER A 17 -0.99 -7.14 8.70
N ALA A 18 -0.35 -6.20 7.99
CA ALA A 18 -0.05 -6.35 6.57
C ALA A 18 1.02 -7.42 6.33
N LEU A 19 2.08 -7.41 7.15
CA LEU A 19 3.21 -8.36 7.05
C LEU A 19 2.84 -9.79 7.46
N LYS A 20 1.95 -9.94 8.44
CA LYS A 20 1.47 -11.26 8.92
C LYS A 20 0.36 -11.86 8.06
N ASN A 21 -0.15 -11.12 7.07
CA ASN A 21 -1.19 -11.62 6.18
C ASN A 21 -0.58 -12.69 5.25
N PRO A 22 -1.26 -13.83 4.98
CA PRO A 22 -0.79 -14.83 4.03
C PRO A 22 -0.51 -14.29 2.62
N ALA A 23 -1.18 -13.21 2.22
CA ALA A 23 -0.96 -12.51 0.94
C ALA A 23 0.12 -11.42 1.02
N SER A 24 0.95 -11.37 2.07
CA SER A 24 1.94 -10.31 2.27
C SER A 24 3.00 -10.25 1.16
N GLU A 25 3.44 -11.41 0.65
CA GLU A 25 4.43 -11.48 -0.43
C GLU A 25 3.85 -10.95 -1.75
N MET A 26 2.66 -11.43 -2.14
CA MET A 26 1.94 -10.93 -3.31
C MET A 26 1.73 -9.41 -3.23
N ARG A 27 1.32 -8.90 -2.06
CA ARG A 27 1.13 -7.45 -1.85
C ARG A 27 2.44 -6.67 -1.95
N ARG A 28 3.57 -7.26 -1.52
CA ARG A 28 4.88 -6.64 -1.67
C ARG A 28 5.25 -6.50 -3.14
N GLU A 29 4.99 -7.53 -3.94
CA GLU A 29 5.19 -7.50 -5.40
C GLU A 29 4.31 -6.43 -6.06
N ASP A 30 3.03 -6.33 -5.68
CA ASP A 30 2.10 -5.32 -6.19
C ASP A 30 2.55 -3.89 -5.83
N ILE A 31 2.99 -3.67 -4.59
CA ILE A 31 3.55 -2.36 -4.16
C ILE A 31 4.78 -2.02 -5.00
N GLN A 32 5.68 -2.98 -5.24
CA GLN A 32 6.84 -2.74 -6.09
C GLN A 32 6.45 -2.44 -7.54
N LYS A 33 5.41 -3.10 -8.06
CA LYS A 33 4.88 -2.84 -9.40
C LYS A 33 4.30 -1.43 -9.50
N GLU A 34 3.51 -1.00 -8.52
CA GLU A 34 2.97 0.37 -8.48
C GLU A 34 4.12 1.39 -8.35
N LEU A 35 5.10 1.16 -7.47
CA LEU A 35 6.28 2.04 -7.34
C LEU A 35 7.04 2.17 -8.67
N ARG A 36 7.29 1.06 -9.39
CA ARG A 36 7.92 1.09 -10.72
C ARG A 36 7.07 1.84 -11.74
N SER A 37 5.74 1.68 -11.72
CA SER A 37 4.86 2.42 -12.62
C SER A 37 4.87 3.94 -12.40
N MET A 38 5.29 4.39 -11.22
CA MET A 38 5.47 5.80 -10.89
C MET A 38 6.88 6.33 -11.20
N GLU A 39 7.85 5.43 -11.40
CA GLU A 39 9.24 5.76 -11.74
C GLU A 39 9.37 6.20 -13.20
N GLU A 40 8.80 5.45 -14.14
CA GLU A 40 8.89 5.77 -15.59
C GLU A 40 8.29 7.14 -15.98
N PRO A 41 7.12 7.56 -15.46
CA PRO A 41 6.57 8.88 -15.72
C PRO A 41 7.22 9.98 -14.87
N LYS A 42 8.21 9.66 -14.02
CA LYS A 42 8.85 10.57 -13.06
C LYS A 42 7.83 11.30 -12.21
N VAL A 43 6.85 10.55 -11.70
CA VAL A 43 5.80 11.17 -10.88
C VAL A 43 6.42 11.75 -9.61
N TRP A 44 7.41 11.04 -9.02
CA TRP A 44 8.18 11.48 -7.86
C TRP A 44 9.69 11.40 -8.14
N ASP A 45 10.45 12.35 -7.59
CA ASP A 45 11.91 12.34 -7.60
C ASP A 45 12.45 11.96 -6.21
N PRO A 46 13.36 10.99 -6.09
CA PRO A 46 14.04 10.71 -4.83
C PRO A 46 14.93 11.90 -4.47
N VAL A 47 14.70 12.49 -3.30
CA VAL A 47 15.51 13.59 -2.76
C VAL A 47 16.39 13.10 -1.62
N GLU A 48 17.61 13.62 -1.53
CA GLU A 48 18.46 13.36 -0.38
C GLU A 48 17.82 13.94 0.89
N LEU A 49 17.82 13.13 1.96
CA LEU A 49 17.31 13.59 3.25
C LEU A 49 18.29 14.60 3.85
N ASN A 50 17.85 15.84 4.00
CA ASN A 50 18.61 16.82 4.76
C ASN A 50 18.73 16.35 6.23
N PRO A 51 19.95 16.27 6.80
CA PRO A 51 20.17 15.83 8.18
C PRO A 51 19.42 16.65 9.24
N ALA A 52 19.09 17.91 8.93
CA ALA A 52 18.32 18.79 9.81
C ALA A 52 16.81 18.46 9.84
N TYR A 53 16.32 17.62 8.92
CA TYR A 53 14.92 17.25 8.86
C TYR A 53 14.64 15.98 9.67
N LYS A 54 13.68 16.10 10.60
CA LYS A 54 13.10 14.94 11.27
C LYS A 54 12.11 14.27 10.33
N LEU A 55 12.45 13.06 9.88
CA LEU A 55 11.49 12.22 9.18
C LEU A 55 10.27 11.98 10.08
N THR A 56 9.11 12.45 9.64
CA THR A 56 7.85 11.94 10.15
C THR A 56 7.59 10.65 9.38
N GLY A 57 8.19 9.55 9.86
CA GLY A 57 8.03 8.23 9.26
C GLY A 57 6.56 7.82 9.26
N ARG A 58 5.83 8.15 8.21
CA ARG A 58 4.48 7.68 7.98
C ARG A 58 4.58 6.37 7.24
N THR A 59 4.14 5.30 7.88
CA THR A 59 4.02 4.00 7.22
C THR A 59 2.74 3.98 6.40
N TRP A 60 2.88 3.72 5.10
CA TRP A 60 1.75 3.58 4.19
C TRP A 60 1.37 2.11 4.14
N VAL A 61 0.11 1.81 4.44
CA VAL A 61 -0.45 0.48 4.27
C VAL A 61 -1.43 0.55 3.11
N PHE A 62 -1.07 -0.07 1.99
CA PHE A 62 -1.84 -0.03 0.76
C PHE A 62 -3.08 -0.93 0.87
N LYS A 63 -4.21 -0.43 0.38
CA LYS A 63 -5.43 -1.21 0.23
C LYS A 63 -5.44 -1.87 -1.15
N PRO A 64 -5.83 -3.15 -1.26
CA PRO A 64 -6.03 -3.78 -2.57
C PRO A 64 -7.14 -3.03 -3.32
N LYS A 65 -6.91 -2.75 -4.60
CA LYS A 65 -7.96 -2.29 -5.52
C LYS A 65 -8.87 -3.50 -5.78
N LYS A 66 -10.18 -3.29 -5.72
CA LYS A 66 -11.17 -4.31 -6.06
C LYS A 66 -11.95 -3.89 -7.31
N ASP A 67 -12.34 -4.86 -8.13
CA ASP A 67 -13.25 -4.62 -9.25
C ASP A 67 -14.70 -4.43 -8.76
N ASP A 68 -15.60 -4.13 -9.70
CA ASP A 68 -17.03 -3.91 -9.42
C ASP A 68 -17.74 -5.15 -8.84
N TYR A 69 -17.11 -6.33 -8.95
CA TYR A 69 -17.61 -7.60 -8.44
C TYR A 69 -16.96 -8.00 -7.11
N GLY A 70 -16.03 -7.20 -6.59
CA GLY A 70 -15.31 -7.46 -5.34
C GLY A 70 -14.08 -8.36 -5.48
N GLY A 71 -13.68 -8.72 -6.70
CA GLY A 71 -12.43 -9.41 -7.00
C GLY A 71 -11.22 -8.50 -6.77
N ILE A 72 -10.07 -9.06 -6.38
CA ILE A 72 -8.82 -8.30 -6.24
C ILE A 72 -8.23 -8.07 -7.63
N LEU A 73 -7.94 -6.81 -7.96
CA LEU A 73 -7.29 -6.38 -9.21
C LEU A 73 -5.77 -6.39 -9.09
#